data_AF-A0A420CP90-F1
#
_entry.id   AF-A0A420CP90-F1
#
_cell.length_a   1.000
_cell.length_b   1.000
_cell.length_c   1.000
_cell.angle_alpha   90.00
_cell.angle_beta   90.00
_cell.angle_gamma   90.00
#
_symmetry.space_group_name_H-M   'P 1'
#
loop_
_entity.id
_entity.type
_entity.pdbx_description
1 polymer ?
#
loop_
_entity_poly.entity_id
_entity_poly.type
_entity_poly.pdbx_seq_one_letter_code
_entity_poly.pdbx_strand_id
1 'polypeptide(L)' 'MFKTLKSPTIALSLLMVGMLVMTGCGRKGDLDLPSTPVDQQNKRDSKVTPVADKPFLLDPLL' A
#
# COMPACT_ATOMS: atom_id res chain seq x y z
N MET A 1 24.26 -35.75 6.49
CA MET A 1 23.32 -35.97 5.37
C MET A 1 22.03 -35.20 5.66
N PHE A 2 22.03 -33.88 5.45
CA PHE A 2 20.89 -33.01 5.75
C PHE A 2 20.04 -32.83 4.48
N LYS A 3 19.11 -33.74 4.21
CA LYS A 3 18.33 -33.72 2.95
C LYS A 3 16.82 -33.55 3.15
N THR A 4 16.40 -32.92 4.25
CA THR A 4 14.97 -32.66 4.55
C THR A 4 14.65 -31.23 5.00
N LEU A 5 15.64 -30.31 5.04
CA LEU A 5 15.45 -28.96 5.61
C LEU A 5 14.81 -27.94 4.66
N LYS A 6 14.50 -28.31 3.42
CA LYS A 6 14.03 -27.38 2.38
C LYS A 6 12.55 -27.01 2.52
N SER A 7 11.71 -27.94 2.99
CA SER A 7 10.24 -27.74 3.01
C SER A 7 9.76 -26.72 4.06
N PRO A 8 10.16 -26.83 5.35
CA PRO A 8 9.65 -25.90 6.36
C PRO A 8 10.26 -24.50 6.25
N THR A 9 11.50 -24.41 5.75
CA THR A 9 12.18 -23.12 5.55
C THR A 9 11.58 -22.31 4.41
N ILE A 10 11.16 -22.97 3.32
CA ILE A 10 10.45 -22.34 2.19
C ILE A 10 9.04 -21.89 2.62
N ALA A 11 8.32 -22.71 3.39
CA ALA A 11 7.01 -22.33 3.91
C ALA A 11 7.09 -21.09 4.83
N LEU A 12 8.09 -21.04 5.71
CA LEU A 12 8.30 -19.92 6.62
C LEU A 12 8.69 -18.63 5.89
N SER A 13 9.51 -18.72 4.83
CA SER A 13 9.91 -17.53 4.06
C SER A 13 8.74 -16.94 3.28
N LEU A 14 7.90 -17.77 2.65
CA LEU A 14 6.69 -17.33 1.95
C LEU A 14 5.69 -16.63 2.90
N LEU A 15 5.52 -17.17 4.11
CA LEU A 15 4.63 -16.60 5.11
C LEU A 15 5.11 -15.21 5.59
N MET A 16 6.41 -15.05 5.82
CA MET A 16 7.01 -13.76 6.19
C MET A 16 6.85 -12.71 5.09
N VAL A 17 7.07 -13.07 3.83
CA VAL A 17 6.87 -12.16 2.69
C VAL A 17 5.39 -11.76 2.58
N GLY A 18 4.46 -12.70 2.73
CA GLY A 18 3.03 -12.41 2.73
C GLY A 18 2.62 -11.42 3.83
N MET A 19 3.15 -11.57 5.04
CA MET A 19 2.87 -10.66 6.15
C MET A 19 3.41 -9.24 5.89
N LEU A 20 4.61 -9.12 5.31
CA LEU A 20 5.19 -7.82 4.95
C LEU A 20 4.39 -7.07 3.87
N VAL A 21 3.82 -7.79 2.91
CA VAL A 21 2.98 -7.18 1.86
C VAL A 21 1.63 -6.75 2.44
N MET A 22 1.05 -7.53 3.36
CA MET A 22 -0.23 -7.19 4.00
C MET A 22 -0.13 -5.99 4.94
N THR A 23 0.99 -5.80 5.66
CA THR A 23 1.20 -4.59 6.47
C THR A 23 1.46 -3.33 5.64
N GLY A 24 1.74 -3.47 4.33
CA GLY A 24 1.94 -2.37 3.39
C GLY A 24 0.68 -1.85 2.68
N CYS A 25 -0.47 -2.51 2.82
CA CYS A 25 -1.73 -2.10 2.18
C CYS A 25 -2.40 -0.95 2.94
N GLY A 26 -1.81 0.24 2.82
CA GLY A 26 -2.42 1.47 3.31
C GLY A 26 -1.45 2.33 4.08
N ARG A 27 -0.51 2.97 3.37
CA ARG A 27 0.05 4.22 3.87
C ARG A 27 -1.12 5.18 3.96
N LYS A 28 -1.73 5.29 5.16
CA LYS A 28 -2.70 6.33 5.47
C LYS A 28 -2.01 7.62 5.08
N GLY A 29 -2.45 8.20 3.96
CA GLY A 29 -1.88 9.43 3.45
C GLY A 29 -1.95 10.45 4.58
N ASP A 30 -1.00 11.39 4.58
CA ASP A 30 -1.13 12.57 5.43
C ASP A 30 -2.39 13.28 4.96
N LEU A 31 -3.50 12.96 5.62
CA LEU A 31 -4.79 13.56 5.37
C LEU A 31 -4.78 14.84 6.15
N ASP A 32 -5.14 15.93 5.47
CA ASP A 32 -5.40 17.19 6.12
C ASP A 32 -6.33 16.98 7.32
N LEU A 33 -6.01 17.64 8.44
CA LEU A 33 -6.90 17.62 9.60
C LEU A 33 -8.26 18.20 9.21
N PRO A 34 -9.36 17.80 9.90
CA PRO A 34 -10.69 18.35 9.61
C PRO A 34 -10.78 19.88 9.72
N SER A 35 -9.88 20.51 10.49
CA SER A 35 -9.79 21.94 10.68
C SER A 35 -8.89 22.66 9.67
N THR A 36 -8.28 21.95 8.71
CA THR A 36 -7.39 22.57 7.71
C THR A 36 -8.18 23.53 6.81
N PRO A 37 -7.75 24.81 6.71
CA PRO A 37 -8.37 25.79 5.81
C PRO A 37 -8.37 25.32 4.35
N VAL A 38 -9.43 25.67 3.61
CA VAL A 38 -9.65 25.20 2.22
C VAL A 38 -8.48 25.51 1.29
N ASP A 39 -7.84 26.67 1.45
CA ASP A 39 -6.69 27.12 0.66
C ASP A 39 -5.43 26.24 0.86
N GLN A 40 -5.37 25.51 1.96
CA GLN A 40 -4.24 24.67 2.36
C GLN A 40 -4.51 23.17 2.19
N GLN A 41 -5.75 22.78 1.88
CA GLN A 41 -6.10 21.39 1.63
C GLN A 41 -5.44 20.85 0.36
N ASN A 42 -5.06 19.57 0.38
CA ASN A 42 -4.46 18.81 -0.72
C ASN A 42 -3.14 19.37 -1.27
N LYS A 43 -2.43 20.19 -0.48
CA LYS A 43 -1.07 20.64 -0.83
C LYS A 43 -0.07 19.55 -0.45
N ARG A 44 0.43 18.80 -1.43
CA ARG A 44 1.50 17.80 -1.22
C ARG A 44 2.85 18.41 -1.61
N ASP A 45 3.80 18.44 -0.67
CA ASP A 45 5.19 18.87 -0.94
C ASP A 45 6.02 17.83 -1.72
N SER A 46 5.43 16.68 -2.05
CA SER A 46 6.15 15.54 -2.63
C SER A 46 5.95 15.48 -4.14
N LYS A 47 7.06 15.35 -4.88
CA LYS A 47 7.11 14.98 -6.31
C LYS A 47 6.27 13.73 -6.52
N VAL A 48 5.02 13.90 -6.94
CA VAL A 48 4.08 12.80 -7.19
C VAL A 48 4.58 12.07 -8.42
N THR A 49 4.87 10.77 -8.28
CA THR A 49 5.10 9.91 -9.45
C THR A 49 3.81 9.91 -10.26
N PRO A 50 3.83 10.31 -11.55
CA PRO A 50 2.62 10.32 -12.36
C PRO A 50 2.02 8.91 -12.38
N VAL A 51 0.79 8.82 -11.90
CA VAL A 51 -0.01 7.60 -11.98
C VAL A 51 -0.48 7.47 -13.42
N ALA A 52 -0.35 6.27 -13.99
CA ALA A 52 -0.82 6.01 -15.34
C ALA A 52 -2.33 6.32 -15.45
N ASP A 53 -2.72 7.03 -16.50
CA ASP A 53 -4.12 7.33 -16.83
C ASP A 53 -4.86 6.02 -17.14
N LYS A 54 -5.43 5.42 -16.11
CA LYS A 54 -6.38 4.31 -16.23
C LYS A 54 -7.79 4.88 -16.16
N PRO A 55 -8.75 4.35 -16.94
CA PRO A 55 -10.12 4.80 -16.86
C PRO A 55 -10.65 4.61 -15.43
N PHE A 56 -11.16 5.68 -14.86
CA PHE A 56 -11.87 5.63 -13.59
C PHE A 56 -13.24 4.99 -13.85
N LEU A 57 -13.41 3.74 -13.42
CA LEU A 57 -14.75 3.18 -13.30
C LEU A 57 -15.38 3.75 -12.05
N LEU A 58 -16.38 4.62 -12.24
CA LEU A 58 -17.35 4.93 -11.19
C LEU A 58 -18.06 3.63 -10.83
N ASP A 59 -18.04 3.28 -9.54
CA ASP A 59 -18.87 2.21 -9.02
C ASP A 59 -20.33 2.55 -9.36
N PRO A 60 -21.08 1.69 -10.07
CA PRO A 60 -22.47 1.97 -10.45
C PRO A 60 -23.43 2.15 -9.27
N LEU A 61 -22.95 1.92 -8.03
CA LEU A 61 -23.72 2.00 -6.80
C LEU A 61 -23.58 3.33 -6.04
N LEU A 62 -22.89 4.33 -6.62
CA LEU A 62 -22.80 5.70 -6.07
C LEU A 62 -23.89 6.62 -6.61
#